data_AF-A0A661DTX3-F1
#
_entry.id   AF-A0A661DTX3-F1
#
_cell.length_a   1.000
_cell.length_b   1.000
_cell.length_c   1.000
_cell.angle_alpha   90.00
_cell.angle_beta   90.00
_cell.angle_gamma   90.00
#
_symmetry.space_group_name_H-M   'P 1'
#
loop_
_entity.id
_entity.type
_entity.pdbx_description
1 polymer ?
#
loop_
_entity_poly.entity_id
_entity_poly.type
_entity_poly.pdbx_seq_one_letter_code
_entity_poly.pdbx_strand_id
1 'polypeptide(L)'
;MVDNAINWLILVTIMPQKQLATRIDADVKKAVEDICEIRGLKMNRFIEDALVDKLEELEDLEDLNRIRFEPTRPLEDVIKELKLNGKL
;
A
#
# COMPACT_ATOMS: atom_id res chain seq x y z
N MET A 1 -25.51 -21.12 -0.93
CA MET A 1 -24.98 -19.87 -1.53
C MET A 1 -24.72 -18.80 -0.46
N VAL A 2 -24.39 -19.21 0.77
CA VAL A 2 -24.02 -18.33 1.91
C VAL A 2 -22.64 -18.74 2.46
N ASP A 3 -22.22 -19.97 2.19
CA ASP A 3 -20.96 -20.56 2.67
C ASP A 3 -19.71 -19.89 2.07
N ASN A 4 -19.78 -19.40 0.84
CA ASN A 4 -18.63 -18.80 0.16
C ASN A 4 -18.27 -17.41 0.70
N ALA A 5 -19.26 -16.64 1.17
CA ALA A 5 -19.04 -15.33 1.78
C ALA A 5 -18.48 -15.44 3.20
N ILE A 6 -18.93 -16.44 3.96
CA ILE A 6 -18.39 -16.75 5.29
C ILE A 6 -16.94 -17.26 5.18
N ASN A 7 -16.66 -18.12 4.19
CA ASN A 7 -15.31 -18.62 3.95
C ASN A 7 -14.34 -17.51 3.51
N TRP A 8 -14.81 -16.53 2.73
CA TRP A 8 -14.04 -15.33 2.40
C TRP A 8 -13.78 -14.44 3.63
N LEU A 9 -14.78 -14.24 4.49
CA LEU A 9 -14.60 -13.47 5.73
C LEU A 9 -13.60 -14.14 6.67
N ILE A 10 -13.62 -15.48 6.79
CA ILE A 10 -12.71 -16.27 7.63
C ILE A 10 -11.28 -16.27 7.06
N LEU A 11 -11.11 -16.36 5.74
CA LEU A 11 -9.78 -16.28 5.08
C LEU A 11 -9.14 -14.89 5.21
N VAL A 12 -9.94 -13.82 5.16
CA VAL A 12 -9.44 -12.45 5.40
C VAL A 12 -9.07 -12.23 6.87
N THR A 13 -9.67 -12.96 7.82
CA THR A 13 -9.38 -12.80 9.26
C THR A 13 -8.21 -13.62 9.78
N ILE A 14 -7.71 -14.61 9.03
CA ILE A 14 -6.56 -15.44 9.44
C ILE A 14 -5.54 -15.50 8.30
N MET A 15 -4.81 -14.40 8.08
CA MET A 15 -3.61 -14.45 7.25
C MET A 15 -2.51 -15.23 7.98
N PRO A 16 -1.90 -16.24 7.35
CA PRO A 16 -0.82 -17.01 7.99
C PRO A 16 0.39 -16.12 8.23
N GLN A 17 0.75 -15.94 9.50
CA GLN A 17 1.90 -15.16 9.93
C GLN A 17 3.20 -15.94 9.69
N LYS A 18 4.21 -15.30 9.10
CA LYS A 18 5.54 -15.88 8.89
C LYS A 18 6.57 -15.14 9.73
N GLN A 19 7.55 -15.89 10.25
CA GLN A 19 8.62 -15.30 11.04
C GLN A 19 9.56 -14.49 10.16
N LEU A 20 9.81 -13.23 10.55
CA LEU A 20 10.83 -12.38 9.97
C LEU A 20 12.01 -12.30 10.97
N ALA A 21 13.18 -12.82 10.56
CA ALA A 21 14.39 -12.76 11.36
C ALA A 21 15.38 -11.77 10.73
N THR A 22 15.55 -10.61 11.35
CA THR A 22 16.46 -9.55 10.88
C THR A 22 17.22 -8.92 12.05
N ARG A 23 18.32 -8.24 11.72
CA ARG A 23 19.05 -7.40 12.69
C ARG A 23 18.69 -5.95 12.41
N ILE A 24 18.40 -5.22 13.46
CA ILE A 24 18.13 -3.78 13.43
C ILE A 24 19.09 -3.07 14.38
N ASP A 25 19.27 -1.78 14.15
CA ASP A 25 20.07 -0.92 15.02
C ASP A 25 19.51 -0.93 16.46
N ALA A 26 20.41 -0.88 17.44
CA ALA A 26 20.05 -1.01 18.86
C ALA A 26 19.23 0.18 19.36
N ASP A 27 19.55 1.40 18.91
CA ASP A 27 18.85 2.61 19.33
C ASP A 27 17.47 2.68 18.65
N VAL A 28 17.39 2.25 17.39
CA VAL A 28 16.10 2.12 16.68
C VAL A 28 15.20 1.11 17.39
N LYS A 29 15.73 -0.06 17.76
CA LYS A 29 14.95 -1.08 18.49
C LYS A 29 14.39 -0.50 19.78
N LYS A 30 15.22 0.18 20.57
CA LYS A 30 14.82 0.79 21.83
C LYS A 30 13.72 1.84 21.62
N ALA A 31 13.87 2.72 20.63
CA ALA A 31 12.87 3.73 20.32
C ALA A 31 11.51 3.13 19.94
N VAL A 32 11.51 2.02 19.21
CA VAL A 32 10.27 1.30 18.87
C VAL A 32 9.66 0.65 20.11
N GLU A 33 10.47 0.03 20.98
CA GLU A 33 10.00 -0.54 22.25
C GLU A 33 9.30 0.52 23.12
N ASP A 34 9.96 1.66 23.33
CA ASP A 34 9.41 2.77 24.14
C ASP A 34 8.07 3.28 23.57
N ILE A 35 7.97 3.46 22.25
CA ILE A 35 6.72 3.91 21.60
C ILE A 35 5.62 2.85 21.70
N CYS A 36 5.95 1.57 21.50
CA CYS A 36 4.99 0.49 21.60
C CYS A 36 4.43 0.36 23.02
N GLU A 37 5.26 0.53 24.04
CA GLU A 37 4.82 0.53 25.44
C GLU A 37 3.89 1.70 25.75
N ILE A 38 4.27 2.92 25.37
CA ILE A 38 3.47 4.13 25.63
C ILE A 38 2.09 4.05 24.95
N ARG A 39 2.02 3.47 23.75
CA ARG A 39 0.80 3.43 22.95
C ARG A 39 0.01 2.12 23.08
N GLY A 40 0.50 1.16 23.87
CA GLY A 40 -0.13 -0.17 24.01
C GLY A 40 -0.15 -0.97 22.70
N LEU A 41 0.85 -0.79 21.85
CA LEU A 41 0.95 -1.45 20.54
C LEU A 41 1.76 -2.74 20.64
N LYS A 42 1.38 -3.74 19.82
CA LYS A 42 2.20 -4.93 19.64
C LYS A 42 3.34 -4.63 18.67
N MET A 43 4.56 -4.94 19.08
CA MET A 43 5.78 -4.79 18.28
C MET A 43 5.64 -5.35 16.86
N ASN A 44 5.15 -6.59 16.73
CA ASN A 44 4.95 -7.22 15.42
C ASN A 44 4.01 -6.43 14.52
N ARG A 45 2.94 -5.85 15.08
CA ARG A 45 1.98 -5.06 14.31
C ARG A 45 2.59 -3.75 13.84
N PHE A 46 3.33 -3.07 14.73
CA PHE A 46 4.05 -1.85 14.39
C PHE A 46 5.05 -2.08 13.25
N ILE A 47 5.82 -3.18 13.32
CA ILE A 47 6.79 -3.53 12.27
C ILE A 47 6.08 -3.88 10.97
N GLU A 48 4.99 -4.65 11.02
CA GLU A 48 4.20 -5.00 9.84
C GLU A 48 3.64 -3.74 9.17
N ASP A 49 3.01 -2.84 9.92
CA ASP A 49 2.47 -1.58 9.40
C ASP A 49 3.59 -0.73 8.76
N ALA A 50 4.74 -0.58 9.42
CA ALA A 50 5.87 0.17 8.87
C ALA A 50 6.45 -0.46 7.59
N LEU A 51 6.44 -1.79 7.48
CA LEU A 51 6.88 -2.49 6.26
C LEU A 51 5.87 -2.31 5.12
N VAL A 52 4.57 -2.37 5.41
CA VAL A 52 3.51 -2.12 4.42
C VAL A 52 3.61 -0.70 3.89
N ASP A 53 3.67 0.29 4.78
CA ASP A 53 3.81 1.70 4.40
C ASP A 53 5.02 1.91 3.46
N LYS A 54 6.15 1.26 3.75
CA LYS A 54 7.35 1.38 2.91
C LYS A 54 7.23 0.65 1.57
N LEU A 55 6.51 -0.46 1.50
CA LEU A 55 6.25 -1.18 0.25
C LEU A 55 5.31 -0.36 -0.65
N GLU A 56 4.26 0.22 -0.08
CA GLU A 56 3.34 1.11 -0.80
C GLU A 56 4.08 2.33 -1.38
N GLU A 57 4.96 2.96 -0.59
CA GLU A 57 5.79 4.08 -1.06
C GLU A 57 6.68 3.67 -2.26
N LEU A 58 7.22 2.45 -2.26
CA LEU A 58 8.05 1.97 -3.37
C LEU A 58 7.20 1.66 -4.62
N GLU A 59 6.01 1.08 -4.45
CA GLU A 59 5.05 0.85 -5.54
C GLU A 59 4.63 2.18 -6.19
N ASP A 60 4.32 3.21 -5.40
CA ASP A 60 3.97 4.54 -5.90
C ASP A 60 5.10 5.14 -6.76
N LEU A 61 6.37 4.98 -6.35
CA LEU A 61 7.52 5.46 -7.12
C LEU A 61 7.67 4.73 -8.46
N GLU A 62 7.36 3.44 -8.52
CA GLU A 62 7.36 2.67 -9.76
C GLU A 62 6.23 3.12 -10.69
N ASP A 63 5.04 3.36 -10.15
CA ASP A 63 3.88 3.84 -10.88
C ASP A 63 4.11 5.24 -11.48
N LEU A 64 4.76 6.15 -10.74
CA LEU A 64 5.18 7.45 -11.28
C LEU A 64 6.10 7.32 -12.49
N ASN A 65 7.04 6.36 -12.47
CA ASN A 65 7.89 6.10 -13.61
C ASN A 65 7.07 5.61 -14.80
N ARG A 66 6.09 4.72 -14.59
CA ARG A 66 5.18 4.24 -15.64
C ARG A 66 4.40 5.40 -16.26
N ILE A 67 3.75 6.23 -15.43
CA ILE A 67 2.95 7.37 -15.87
C ILE A 67 3.79 8.36 -16.71
N ARG A 68 5.04 8.63 -16.29
CA ARG A 68 5.93 9.55 -17.03
C ARG A 68 6.22 9.09 -18.46
N PHE A 69 6.17 7.78 -18.73
CA PHE A 69 6.43 7.21 -20.04
C PHE A 69 5.15 6.75 -20.76
N GLU A 70 3.97 7.12 -20.26
CA GLU A 70 2.72 6.84 -20.96
C GLU A 70 2.68 7.55 -22.31
N PRO A 71 2.17 6.87 -23.35
CA PRO A 71 2.04 7.48 -24.66
C PRO A 71 1.12 8.70 -24.57
N THR A 72 1.60 9.82 -25.08
CA THR A 72 0.80 11.05 -25.17
C THR A 72 -0.03 11.03 -26.45
N ARG A 73 -1.21 11.66 -26.40
CA ARG A 73 -2.05 11.90 -27.57
C ARG A 73 -2.42 13.38 -27.68
N PRO A 74 -2.62 13.91 -28.90
CA PRO A 74 -3.06 15.29 -29.09
C PRO A 74 -4.41 15.56 -28.39
N LEU A 75 -4.52 16.73 -27.77
CA LEU A 75 -5.76 17.18 -27.12
C LEU A 75 -6.94 17.26 -28.11
N GLU A 76 -6.67 17.66 -29.36
CA GLU A 76 -7.69 17.73 -30.42
C GLU A 76 -8.38 16.38 -30.67
N ASP A 77 -7.62 15.28 -30.62
CA ASP A 77 -8.16 13.94 -30.83
C ASP A 77 -9.03 13.51 -29.64
N VAL A 78 -8.68 13.93 -28.42
CA VAL A 78 -9.50 13.71 -27.22
C VAL A 78 -10.81 14.50 -27.31
N ILE A 79 -10.76 15.77 -27.72
CA ILE A 79 -11.95 16.63 -27.84
C ILE A 79 -12.92 16.08 -28.91
N LYS A 80 -12.39 15.64 -30.06
CA LYS A 80 -13.18 15.01 -31.13
C LYS A 80 -13.87 13.74 -30.64
N GLU A 81 -13.15 12.87 -29.93
CA GLU A 81 -13.69 11.62 -29.37
C GLU A 81 -14.81 11.90 -28.35
N LEU A 82 -14.59 12.86 -27.45
CA LEU A 82 -15.55 13.23 -26.42
C LEU A 82 -16.74 14.04 -26.96
N LYS A 83 -16.75 14.39 -28.26
CA LYS A 83 -17.78 15.22 -28.92
C LYS A 83 -18.01 16.56 -28.21
N LEU A 84 -16.98 17.09 -27.54
CA LEU A 84 -17.02 18.36 -26.80
C LEU A 84 -16.87 19.56 -27.73
N ASN A 85 -17.62 19.54 -28.83
CA ASN A 85 -17.53 20.49 -29.93
C ASN A 85 -18.26 21.80 -29.56
N GLY A 86 -17.81 22.46 -28.51
CA GLY A 86 -18.35 23.74 -28.02
C GLY A 86 -17.18 24.61 -27.53
N LYS A 87 -17.26 25.92 -27.77
CA LYS A 87 -16.23 26.89 -27.34
C LYS A 87 -16.01 26.78 -25.83
N LEU A 88 -14.75 26.66 -25.41
CA LEU A 88 -14.30 27.07 -24.07
C LEU A 88 -14.49 28.59 -23.93
#